data_AF-A0A428QMB7-F1
#
_entry.id   AF-A0A428QMB7-F1
#
_cell.length_a   1.000
_cell.length_b   1.000
_cell.length_c   1.000
_cell.angle_alpha   90.00
_cell.angle_beta   90.00
_cell.angle_gamma   90.00
#
_symmetry.space_group_name_H-M   'P 1'
#
loop_
_entity.id
_entity.type
_entity.pdbx_description
1 polymer ?
#
loop_
_entity_poly.entity_id
_entity_poly.type
_entity_poly.pdbx_seq_one_letter_code
_entity_poly.pdbx_strand_id
1 'polypeptide(L)'
;MCALPIVLGHEVAGVIIEVGESESHTFGVGDRVAVACTGHPIEERNFQEAIGVGRDGGYAEYTVAPIKNLIHLPDSVSFANAAVATDSIATAYHALVSEDVAKVYGVDINTSKFNQAKGLGAIECATSLEHFPNVKFDVVIDFAGAQQTISAAMSRVRPGGTIVVVGLASETVQFTTTDLVTKNIALRGSTSASLDDFREVVLLLESGALKPQIKQIHFDDVPNGLEMLGSGQVAGRF
;
A
#
# COMPACT_ATOMS: atom_id res chain seq x y z
N MET A 1 -18.89 8.09 14.58
CA MET A 1 -18.49 9.05 13.55
C MET A 1 -17.65 10.10 14.23
N CYS A 2 -16.35 10.13 13.96
CA CYS A 2 -15.56 11.30 14.32
C CYS A 2 -16.12 12.49 13.54
N ALA A 3 -16.37 13.59 14.25
CA ALA A 3 -16.91 14.79 13.63
C ALA A 3 -15.82 15.41 12.77
N LEU A 4 -16.10 15.66 11.50
CA LEU A 4 -15.25 16.52 10.69
C LEU A 4 -15.26 17.95 11.29
N PRO A 5 -14.15 18.71 11.18
CA PRO A 5 -12.90 18.37 10.47
C PRO A 5 -11.97 17.42 11.26
N ILE A 6 -11.07 16.72 10.55
CA ILE A 6 -9.95 15.94 11.13
C ILE A 6 -8.61 16.36 10.50
N VAL A 7 -7.51 16.16 11.22
CA VAL A 7 -6.14 16.22 10.66
C VAL A 7 -5.89 14.97 9.79
N LEU A 8 -5.37 15.15 8.58
CA LEU A 8 -5.08 14.06 7.64
C LEU A 8 -3.73 13.37 7.92
N GLY A 9 -3.38 12.38 7.08
CA GLY A 9 -2.09 11.69 7.11
C GLY A 9 -2.13 10.40 7.91
N HIS A 10 -2.19 9.25 7.22
CA HIS A 10 -2.29 7.92 7.83
C HIS A 10 -1.03 7.06 7.65
N GLU A 11 0.00 7.59 6.98
CA GLU A 11 1.33 6.99 6.91
C GLU A 11 2.24 7.70 7.93
N VAL A 12 2.41 7.12 9.13
CA VAL A 12 2.99 7.84 10.28
C VAL A 12 4.04 7.02 11.01
N ALA A 13 5.18 7.64 11.31
CA ALA A 13 6.21 7.12 12.18
C ALA A 13 6.85 8.25 13.00
N GLY A 14 7.28 7.95 14.23
CA GLY A 14 7.82 8.95 15.15
C GLY A 14 8.32 8.37 16.46
N VAL A 15 8.42 9.24 17.48
CA VAL A 15 8.88 8.89 18.82
C VAL A 15 7.74 9.12 19.82
N ILE A 16 7.54 8.16 20.72
CA ILE A 16 6.57 8.31 21.80
C ILE A 16 7.07 9.36 22.80
N ILE A 17 6.25 10.39 23.04
CA ILE A 17 6.52 11.43 24.05
C ILE A 17 5.67 11.28 25.32
N GLU A 18 4.55 10.56 25.23
CA GLU A 18 3.61 10.31 26.33
C GLU A 18 2.87 8.98 26.09
N VAL A 19 2.59 8.23 27.17
CA VAL A 19 1.83 6.97 27.14
C VAL A 19 0.78 7.01 28.24
N GLY A 20 -0.43 6.52 27.96
CA GLY A 20 -1.48 6.40 28.97
C GLY A 20 -1.07 5.47 30.12
N GLU A 21 -1.44 5.82 31.36
CA GLU A 21 -0.96 5.17 32.58
C GLU A 21 -1.13 3.63 32.60
N SER A 22 -2.20 3.09 31.99
CA SER A 22 -2.49 1.66 31.97
C SER A 22 -1.66 0.83 30.98
N GLU A 23 -0.89 1.46 30.10
CA GLU A 23 -0.31 0.80 28.91
C GLU A 23 1.24 0.84 28.85
N SER A 24 1.89 1.27 29.94
CA SER A 24 3.34 1.51 30.03
C SER A 24 4.23 0.25 29.97
N HIS A 25 3.65 -0.95 29.90
CA HIS A 25 4.40 -2.21 29.96
C HIS A 25 4.93 -2.69 28.59
N THR A 26 4.36 -2.20 27.49
CA THR A 26 4.73 -2.62 26.11
C THR A 26 5.38 -1.49 25.31
N PHE A 27 5.01 -0.24 25.62
CA PHE A 27 5.51 0.97 24.99
C PHE A 27 5.82 2.01 26.07
N GLY A 28 6.90 2.76 25.85
CA GLY A 28 7.39 3.79 26.74
C GLY A 28 7.83 5.04 26.00
N VAL A 29 8.01 6.13 26.75
CA VAL A 29 8.56 7.38 26.22
C VAL A 29 9.97 7.15 25.67
N GLY A 30 10.22 7.64 24.46
CA GLY A 30 11.48 7.46 23.73
C GLY A 30 11.45 6.33 22.70
N ASP A 31 10.45 5.45 22.73
CA ASP A 31 10.34 4.38 21.76
C ASP A 31 10.08 4.92 20.35
N ARG A 32 10.79 4.35 19.38
CA ARG A 32 10.59 4.62 17.95
C ARG A 32 9.47 3.72 17.45
N VAL A 33 8.42 4.32 16.90
CA VAL A 33 7.24 3.57 16.46
C VAL A 33 6.72 4.01 15.11
N ALA A 34 6.05 3.10 14.42
CA ALA A 34 5.16 3.40 13.32
C ALA A 34 3.71 3.08 13.70
N VAL A 35 2.76 3.76 13.08
CA VAL A 35 1.32 3.57 13.30
C VAL A 35 0.73 2.84 12.10
N ALA A 36 0.49 1.55 12.24
CA ALA A 36 -0.11 0.74 11.19
C ALA A 36 -1.59 1.11 11.00
N CYS A 37 -1.99 1.37 9.75
CA CYS A 37 -3.40 1.42 9.39
C CYS A 37 -3.87 -0.02 9.13
N THR A 38 -4.21 -0.76 10.19
CA THR A 38 -4.54 -2.19 10.09
C THR A 38 -5.93 -2.42 9.50
N GLY A 39 -5.99 -3.25 8.46
CA GLY A 39 -7.22 -3.66 7.78
C GLY A 39 -7.64 -5.09 8.08
N HIS A 40 -6.77 -5.85 8.74
CA HIS A 40 -6.96 -7.29 8.98
C HIS A 40 -6.73 -7.67 10.45
N PRO A 41 -7.49 -8.65 10.98
CA PRO A 41 -8.57 -9.39 10.30
C PRO A 41 -9.78 -8.49 9.96
N ILE A 42 -10.45 -8.76 8.85
CA ILE A 42 -11.51 -7.89 8.30
C ILE A 42 -12.66 -7.71 9.29
N GLU A 43 -12.93 -8.74 10.10
CA GLU A 43 -13.97 -8.77 11.12
C GLU A 43 -13.71 -7.80 12.27
N GLU A 44 -12.44 -7.48 12.54
CA GLU A 44 -12.00 -6.56 13.60
C GLU A 44 -11.68 -5.15 13.07
N ARG A 45 -11.77 -4.98 11.75
CA ARG A 45 -11.38 -3.74 11.07
C ARG A 45 -12.25 -2.56 11.51
N ASN A 46 -11.59 -1.53 12.02
CA ASN A 46 -12.24 -0.29 12.42
C ASN A 46 -11.49 0.95 11.90
N PHE A 47 -11.83 1.38 10.69
CA PHE A 47 -11.23 2.60 10.11
C PHE A 47 -11.61 3.90 10.86
N GLN A 48 -12.58 3.89 11.79
CA GLN A 48 -12.81 5.06 12.67
C GLN A 48 -11.68 5.24 13.69
N GLU A 49 -10.89 4.20 13.94
CA GLU A 49 -9.73 4.26 14.83
C GLU A 49 -8.41 4.51 14.10
N ALA A 50 -8.41 4.39 12.78
CA ALA A 50 -7.25 4.68 11.95
C ALA A 50 -6.98 6.20 11.95
N ILE A 51 -5.77 6.57 12.35
CA ILE A 51 -5.32 7.96 12.34
C ILE A 51 -5.28 8.50 10.90
N GLY A 52 -5.62 9.77 10.71
CA GLY A 52 -5.67 10.41 9.39
C GLY A 52 -6.85 10.00 8.51
N VAL A 53 -7.66 9.03 8.93
CA VAL A 53 -8.85 8.54 8.22
C VAL A 53 -10.11 8.74 9.06
N GLY A 54 -10.11 8.16 10.26
CA GLY A 54 -11.25 8.18 11.18
C GLY A 54 -11.08 9.10 12.38
N ARG A 55 -9.88 9.65 12.58
CA ARG A 55 -9.49 10.58 13.64
C ARG A 55 -8.27 11.37 13.18
N ASP A 56 -7.80 12.31 14.00
CA ASP A 56 -6.62 13.12 13.68
C ASP A 56 -5.40 12.26 13.35
N GLY A 57 -4.71 12.65 12.27
CA GLY A 57 -3.57 11.98 11.66
C GLY A 57 -2.23 12.63 11.94
N GLY A 58 -1.24 12.24 11.14
CA GLY A 58 0.16 12.65 11.27
C GLY A 58 0.56 13.87 10.45
N TYR A 59 -0.36 14.56 9.77
CA TYR A 59 -0.09 15.89 9.22
C TYR A 59 -0.10 16.96 10.33
N ALA A 60 0.70 16.73 11.37
CA ALA A 60 0.87 17.54 12.56
C ALA A 60 2.17 17.14 13.27
N GLU A 61 2.69 18.02 14.14
CA GLU A 61 3.88 17.72 14.95
C GLU A 61 3.63 16.64 16.02
N TYR A 62 2.37 16.48 16.44
CA TYR A 62 1.93 15.51 17.42
C TYR A 62 0.61 14.87 16.99
N THR A 63 0.44 13.58 17.27
CA THR A 63 -0.81 12.85 17.04
C THR A 63 -1.02 11.78 18.12
N VAL A 64 -2.26 11.38 18.35
CA VAL A 64 -2.63 10.35 19.32
C VAL A 64 -3.06 9.08 18.58
N ALA A 65 -2.30 8.01 18.76
CA ALA A 65 -2.53 6.72 18.10
C ALA A 65 -2.92 5.62 19.12
N PRO A 66 -3.83 4.70 18.76
CA PRO A 66 -4.10 3.51 19.56
C PRO A 66 -2.87 2.62 19.66
N ILE A 67 -2.51 2.19 20.88
CA ILE A 67 -1.33 1.35 21.13
C ILE A 67 -1.36 0.03 20.35
N LYS A 68 -2.55 -0.55 20.14
CA LYS A 68 -2.73 -1.78 19.35
C LYS A 68 -2.28 -1.64 17.88
N ASN A 69 -2.16 -0.42 17.37
CA ASN A 69 -1.71 -0.13 16.01
C ASN A 69 -0.23 0.25 15.95
N LEU A 70 0.46 0.30 17.10
CA LEU A 70 1.87 0.66 17.16
C LEU A 70 2.76 -0.55 16.90
N ILE A 71 3.86 -0.29 16.19
CA ILE A 71 4.94 -1.26 15.99
C ILE A 71 6.26 -0.57 16.29
N HIS A 72 7.08 -1.24 17.11
CA HIS A 72 8.45 -0.84 17.41
C HIS A 72 9.30 -0.84 16.15
N LEU A 73 10.09 0.21 15.99
CA LEU A 73 11.02 0.35 14.88
C LEU A 73 12.45 0.06 15.33
N PRO A 74 13.18 -0.81 14.61
CA PRO A 74 14.61 -0.94 14.84
C PRO A 74 15.33 0.35 14.45
N ASP A 75 16.47 0.61 15.09
CA ASP A 75 17.21 1.86 14.88
C ASP A 75 17.68 2.07 13.44
N SER A 76 17.91 0.97 12.73
CA SER A 76 18.32 0.88 11.33
C SER A 76 17.26 1.35 10.34
N VAL A 77 15.97 1.33 10.72
CA VAL A 77 14.87 1.74 9.85
C VAL A 77 14.53 3.21 10.09
N SER A 78 14.69 4.04 9.05
CA SER A 78 14.37 5.47 9.11
C SER A 78 12.85 5.70 9.24
N PHE A 79 12.45 6.81 9.86
CA PHE A 79 11.04 7.17 9.96
C PHE A 79 10.37 7.34 8.59
N ALA A 80 11.08 7.85 7.59
CA ALA A 80 10.54 7.96 6.23
C ALA A 80 10.18 6.59 5.65
N ASN A 81 11.10 5.61 5.76
CA ASN A 81 10.83 4.24 5.30
C ASN A 81 9.71 3.58 6.09
N ALA A 82 9.68 3.78 7.41
CA ALA A 82 8.66 3.23 8.28
C ALA A 82 7.27 3.82 8.00
N ALA A 83 7.15 5.13 7.78
CA ALA A 83 5.89 5.79 7.45
C ALA A 83 5.31 5.26 6.13
N VAL A 84 6.13 5.21 5.07
CA VAL A 84 5.69 4.66 3.78
C VAL A 84 5.31 3.18 3.88
N ALA A 85 5.92 2.45 4.83
CA ALA A 85 5.59 1.06 5.05
C ALA A 85 4.17 0.84 5.59
N THR A 86 3.58 1.80 6.32
CA THR A 86 2.34 1.54 7.09
C THR A 86 1.09 1.44 6.25
N ASP A 87 1.18 1.83 4.98
CA ASP A 87 0.12 1.60 4.00
C ASP A 87 0.73 1.09 2.70
N SER A 88 1.39 1.92 1.91
CA SER A 88 1.68 1.57 0.52
C SER A 88 2.46 0.26 0.32
N ILE A 89 3.43 -0.02 1.19
CA ILE A 89 4.20 -1.26 1.12
C ILE A 89 3.43 -2.41 1.76
N ALA A 90 2.88 -2.23 2.97
CA ALA A 90 2.16 -3.29 3.66
C ALA A 90 0.93 -3.76 2.87
N THR A 91 0.19 -2.84 2.25
CA THR A 91 -0.95 -3.14 1.36
C THR A 91 -0.49 -3.94 0.14
N ALA A 92 0.62 -3.56 -0.50
CA ALA A 92 1.17 -4.30 -1.63
C ALA A 92 1.70 -5.68 -1.21
N TYR A 93 2.35 -5.77 -0.04
CA TYR A 93 2.83 -7.01 0.55
C TYR A 93 1.66 -7.96 0.83
N HIS A 94 0.63 -7.50 1.51
CA HIS A 94 -0.55 -8.29 1.84
C HIS A 94 -1.28 -8.79 0.59
N ALA A 95 -1.35 -7.98 -0.48
CA ALA A 95 -1.92 -8.41 -1.75
C ALA A 95 -1.10 -9.52 -2.44
N LEU A 96 0.22 -9.49 -2.27
CA LEU A 96 1.19 -10.34 -2.96
C LEU A 96 1.59 -11.60 -2.20
N VAL A 97 1.68 -11.56 -0.87
CA VAL A 97 2.36 -12.60 -0.06
C VAL A 97 1.70 -13.98 -0.15
N SER A 98 0.42 -14.04 -0.50
CA SER A 98 -0.30 -15.30 -0.77
C SER A 98 -0.04 -15.89 -2.15
N GLU A 99 0.73 -15.21 -3.01
CA GLU A 99 0.97 -15.57 -4.39
C GLU A 99 2.42 -16.05 -4.59
N ASP A 100 2.61 -17.11 -5.38
CA ASP A 100 3.94 -17.60 -5.76
C ASP A 100 4.45 -16.85 -7.00
N VAL A 101 5.28 -15.84 -6.80
CA VAL A 101 5.73 -14.92 -7.87
C VAL A 101 7.22 -15.06 -8.13
N ALA A 102 7.56 -15.59 -9.32
CA ALA A 102 8.94 -15.68 -9.80
C ALA A 102 9.33 -14.56 -10.79
N LYS A 103 8.35 -13.94 -11.45
CA LYS A 103 8.57 -12.98 -12.55
C LYS A 103 7.56 -11.85 -12.49
N VAL A 104 8.03 -10.61 -12.63
CA VAL A 104 7.19 -9.41 -12.54
C VAL A 104 7.25 -8.62 -13.85
N TYR A 105 6.08 -8.18 -14.34
CA TYR A 105 5.93 -7.28 -15.47
C TYR A 105 5.19 -6.02 -15.00
N GLY A 106 5.64 -4.84 -15.44
CA GLY A 106 5.01 -3.57 -15.08
C GLY A 106 4.00 -3.11 -16.14
N VAL A 107 2.81 -2.68 -15.72
CA VAL A 107 1.83 -2.03 -16.62
C VAL A 107 1.42 -0.69 -16.04
N ASP A 108 1.71 0.39 -16.75
CA ASP A 108 1.29 1.74 -16.39
C ASP A 108 1.18 2.60 -17.66
N ILE A 109 0.18 3.48 -17.72
CA ILE A 109 0.01 4.43 -18.82
C ILE A 109 1.12 5.51 -18.81
N ASN A 110 1.69 5.78 -17.64
CA ASN A 110 2.79 6.73 -17.47
C ASN A 110 4.14 6.02 -17.66
N THR A 111 4.67 6.14 -18.86
CA THR A 111 5.93 5.48 -19.27
C THR A 111 7.17 6.00 -18.53
N SER A 112 7.10 7.17 -17.89
CA SER A 112 8.22 7.72 -17.11
C SER A 112 8.62 6.81 -15.94
N LYS A 113 7.68 5.99 -15.44
CA LYS A 113 7.89 5.04 -14.34
C LYS A 113 8.62 3.76 -14.76
N PHE A 114 8.74 3.47 -16.06
CA PHE A 114 9.21 2.16 -16.53
C PHE A 114 10.67 1.89 -16.16
N ASN A 115 11.53 2.91 -16.21
CA ASN A 115 12.94 2.72 -15.84
C ASN A 115 13.09 2.43 -14.35
N GLN A 116 12.30 3.09 -13.52
CA GLN A 116 12.25 2.84 -12.09
C GLN A 116 11.76 1.42 -11.80
N ALA A 117 10.63 1.00 -12.40
CA ALA A 117 10.08 -0.34 -12.22
C ALA A 117 11.06 -1.45 -12.64
N LYS A 118 11.74 -1.28 -13.79
CA LYS A 118 12.79 -2.22 -14.22
C LYS A 118 13.98 -2.25 -13.26
N GLY A 119 14.39 -1.09 -12.74
CA GLY A 119 15.45 -0.99 -11.73
C GLY A 119 15.10 -1.69 -10.42
N LEU A 120 13.81 -1.86 -10.11
CA LEU A 120 13.29 -2.59 -8.95
C LEU A 120 13.03 -4.08 -9.23
N GLY A 121 13.30 -4.57 -10.46
CA GLY A 121 13.21 -5.99 -10.80
C GLY A 121 12.07 -6.37 -11.75
N ALA A 122 11.28 -5.42 -12.28
CA ALA A 122 10.36 -5.73 -13.37
C ALA A 122 11.14 -6.15 -14.62
N ILE A 123 10.75 -7.25 -15.24
CA ILE A 123 11.41 -7.82 -16.42
C ILE A 123 11.20 -6.91 -17.63
N GLU A 124 9.95 -6.52 -17.87
CA GLU A 124 9.56 -5.57 -18.90
C GLU A 124 8.42 -4.69 -18.39
N CYS A 125 8.25 -3.53 -19.03
CA CYS A 125 7.14 -2.63 -18.75
C CYS A 125 6.46 -2.20 -20.06
N ALA A 126 5.14 -2.07 -20.02
CA ALA A 126 4.36 -1.61 -21.17
C ALA A 126 3.12 -0.84 -20.71
N THR A 127 2.45 -0.16 -21.64
CA THR A 127 1.22 0.60 -21.34
C THR A 127 -0.04 -0.25 -21.31
N SER A 128 0.06 -1.55 -21.65
CA SER A 128 -1.06 -2.50 -21.68
C SER A 128 -0.53 -3.93 -21.62
N LEU A 129 -1.32 -4.83 -21.02
CA LEU A 129 -1.06 -6.28 -20.99
C LEU A 129 -1.04 -6.92 -22.39
N GLU A 130 -1.65 -6.26 -23.40
CA GLU A 130 -1.64 -6.73 -24.80
C GLU A 130 -0.24 -6.66 -25.44
N HIS A 131 0.65 -5.82 -24.90
CA HIS A 131 2.04 -5.74 -25.36
C HIS A 131 2.90 -6.93 -24.91
N PHE A 132 2.33 -7.85 -24.14
CA PHE A 132 2.98 -9.09 -23.72
C PHE A 132 2.27 -10.32 -24.32
N PRO A 133 2.20 -10.46 -25.67
CA PRO A 133 1.37 -11.49 -26.31
C PRO A 133 1.77 -12.91 -25.94
N ASN A 134 3.06 -13.14 -25.67
CA ASN A 134 3.64 -14.44 -25.35
C ASN A 134 3.71 -14.75 -23.86
N VAL A 135 3.27 -13.83 -23.00
CA VAL A 135 3.27 -14.01 -21.54
C VAL A 135 1.89 -14.51 -21.10
N LYS A 136 1.89 -15.57 -20.30
CA LYS A 136 0.70 -16.04 -19.58
C LYS A 136 0.85 -15.61 -18.13
N PHE A 137 -0.09 -14.81 -17.64
CA PHE A 137 -0.07 -14.30 -16.27
C PHE A 137 -0.80 -15.28 -15.35
N ASP A 138 -0.06 -15.87 -14.39
CA ASP A 138 -0.62 -16.66 -13.29
C ASP A 138 -1.48 -15.79 -12.37
N VAL A 139 -0.98 -14.59 -12.10
CA VAL A 139 -1.60 -13.60 -11.22
C VAL A 139 -1.51 -12.21 -11.85
N VAL A 140 -2.57 -11.42 -11.72
CA VAL A 140 -2.57 -9.98 -12.03
C VAL A 140 -2.97 -9.21 -10.78
N ILE A 141 -2.08 -8.35 -10.27
CA ILE A 141 -2.36 -7.46 -9.14
C ILE A 141 -2.66 -6.06 -9.69
N ASP A 142 -3.89 -5.62 -9.57
CA ASP A 142 -4.37 -4.35 -10.10
C ASP A 142 -4.39 -3.26 -9.01
N PHE A 143 -3.36 -2.41 -9.03
CA PHE A 143 -3.26 -1.23 -8.16
C PHE A 143 -4.00 0.00 -8.69
N ALA A 144 -4.57 -0.04 -9.90
CA ALA A 144 -5.38 1.04 -10.44
C ALA A 144 -6.85 0.87 -10.05
N GLY A 145 -7.40 -0.34 -10.23
CA GLY A 145 -8.82 -0.62 -10.01
C GLY A 145 -9.73 0.13 -10.98
N ALA A 146 -9.24 0.39 -12.20
CA ALA A 146 -9.99 1.05 -13.25
C ALA A 146 -10.72 0.01 -14.13
N GLN A 147 -11.82 0.42 -14.76
CA GLN A 147 -12.55 -0.42 -15.71
C GLN A 147 -11.64 -1.08 -16.76
N GLN A 148 -10.71 -0.32 -17.34
CA GLN A 148 -9.83 -0.80 -18.41
C GLN A 148 -8.79 -1.80 -17.89
N THR A 149 -8.26 -1.60 -16.68
CA THR A 149 -7.23 -2.48 -16.10
C THR A 149 -7.83 -3.81 -15.67
N ILE A 150 -9.02 -3.80 -15.05
CA ILE A 150 -9.72 -5.02 -14.65
C ILE A 150 -10.17 -5.82 -15.89
N SER A 151 -10.71 -5.17 -16.92
CA SER A 151 -11.07 -5.87 -18.17
C SER A 151 -9.85 -6.49 -18.86
N ALA A 152 -8.72 -5.78 -18.89
CA ALA A 152 -7.48 -6.31 -19.44
C ALA A 152 -6.98 -7.53 -18.63
N ALA A 153 -7.07 -7.46 -17.29
CA ALA A 153 -6.72 -8.58 -16.42
C ALA A 153 -7.57 -9.82 -16.72
N MET A 154 -8.90 -9.67 -16.83
CA MET A 154 -9.84 -10.76 -17.17
C MET A 154 -9.52 -11.43 -18.52
N SER A 155 -9.11 -10.62 -19.51
CA SER A 155 -8.72 -11.11 -20.83
C SER A 155 -7.40 -11.90 -20.78
N ARG A 156 -6.41 -11.38 -20.05
CA ARG A 156 -4.99 -11.79 -20.16
C ARG A 156 -4.52 -12.76 -19.09
N VAL A 157 -5.23 -12.87 -17.96
CA VAL A 157 -4.93 -13.90 -16.96
C VAL A 157 -5.16 -15.29 -17.58
N ARG A 158 -4.29 -16.25 -17.25
CA ARG A 158 -4.46 -17.62 -17.76
C ARG A 158 -5.71 -18.29 -17.17
N PRO A 159 -6.21 -19.37 -17.79
CA PRO A 159 -7.16 -20.26 -17.14
C PRO A 159 -6.63 -20.76 -15.78
N GLY A 160 -7.47 -20.68 -14.75
CA GLY A 160 -7.15 -21.00 -13.36
C GLY A 160 -6.22 -19.99 -12.68
N GLY A 161 -6.07 -18.78 -13.24
CA GLY A 161 -5.25 -17.72 -12.63
C GLY A 161 -6.06 -16.78 -11.73
N THR A 162 -5.34 -15.90 -11.05
CA THR A 162 -5.89 -15.01 -10.01
C THR A 162 -5.81 -13.55 -10.44
N ILE A 163 -6.86 -12.78 -10.16
CA ILE A 163 -6.86 -11.33 -10.26
C ILE A 163 -7.10 -10.78 -8.85
N VAL A 164 -6.16 -9.96 -8.37
CA VAL A 164 -6.22 -9.28 -7.08
C VAL A 164 -6.44 -7.80 -7.33
N VAL A 165 -7.59 -7.27 -6.94
CA VAL A 165 -7.92 -5.85 -7.09
C VAL A 165 -7.60 -5.11 -5.79
N VAL A 166 -6.70 -4.14 -5.88
CA VAL A 166 -6.27 -3.28 -4.75
C VAL A 166 -6.70 -1.84 -4.98
N GLY A 167 -6.58 -1.36 -6.23
CA GLY A 167 -6.91 0.02 -6.57
C GLY A 167 -8.41 0.32 -6.52
N LEU A 168 -8.73 1.61 -6.41
CA LEU A 168 -10.09 2.13 -6.20
C LEU A 168 -10.47 3.23 -7.21
N ALA A 169 -9.86 3.27 -8.40
CA ALA A 169 -10.12 4.32 -9.39
C ALA A 169 -11.54 4.29 -9.98
N SER A 170 -12.26 3.17 -9.86
CA SER A 170 -13.65 3.05 -10.30
C SER A 170 -14.51 2.43 -9.21
N GLU A 171 -15.65 3.05 -8.89
CA GLU A 171 -16.62 2.50 -7.93
C GLU A 171 -17.31 1.24 -8.46
N THR A 172 -17.53 1.18 -9.77
CA THR A 172 -18.14 0.04 -10.45
C THR A 172 -17.36 -0.29 -11.72
N VAL A 173 -17.27 -1.58 -12.01
CA VAL A 173 -16.66 -2.10 -13.24
C VAL A 173 -17.53 -3.21 -13.82
N GLN A 174 -17.50 -3.34 -15.14
CA GLN A 174 -18.17 -4.38 -15.90
C GLN A 174 -17.12 -5.37 -16.42
N PHE A 175 -17.41 -6.66 -16.35
CA PHE A 175 -16.56 -7.68 -16.94
C PHE A 175 -17.39 -8.81 -17.53
N THR A 176 -16.80 -9.53 -18.48
CA THR A 176 -17.46 -10.65 -19.14
C THR A 176 -17.44 -11.88 -18.24
N THR A 177 -18.61 -12.27 -17.71
CA THR A 177 -18.74 -13.45 -16.85
C THR A 177 -18.38 -14.76 -17.56
N THR A 178 -18.47 -14.80 -18.89
CA THR A 178 -18.00 -15.95 -19.68
C THR A 178 -16.52 -16.19 -19.47
N ASP A 179 -15.66 -15.16 -19.46
CA ASP A 179 -14.23 -15.32 -19.16
C ASP A 179 -14.05 -15.84 -17.74
N LEU A 180 -14.72 -15.23 -16.75
CA LEU A 180 -14.65 -15.65 -15.34
C LEU A 180 -14.94 -17.14 -15.18
N VAL A 181 -16.05 -17.60 -15.74
CA VAL A 181 -16.53 -18.98 -15.58
C VAL A 181 -15.72 -19.95 -16.43
N THR A 182 -15.53 -19.68 -17.72
CA THR A 182 -14.90 -20.64 -18.65
C THR A 182 -13.39 -20.77 -18.44
N LYS A 183 -12.72 -19.71 -17.98
CA LYS A 183 -11.31 -19.76 -17.60
C LYS A 183 -11.14 -20.16 -16.12
N ASN A 184 -12.21 -20.32 -15.35
CA ASN A 184 -12.15 -20.60 -13.91
C ASN A 184 -11.22 -19.61 -13.16
N ILE A 185 -11.44 -18.31 -13.38
CA ILE A 185 -10.61 -17.24 -12.79
C ILE A 185 -11.01 -17.01 -11.32
N ALA A 186 -10.02 -16.85 -10.45
CA ALA A 186 -10.25 -16.30 -9.12
C ALA A 186 -10.18 -14.77 -9.17
N LEU A 187 -11.22 -14.08 -8.71
CA LEU A 187 -11.26 -12.63 -8.57
C LEU A 187 -11.45 -12.28 -7.10
N ARG A 188 -10.50 -11.57 -6.49
CA ARG A 188 -10.57 -11.15 -5.09
C ARG A 188 -10.15 -9.70 -4.90
N GLY A 189 -10.72 -9.04 -3.90
CA GLY A 189 -10.23 -7.77 -3.40
C GLY A 189 -9.08 -7.96 -2.41
N SER A 190 -8.26 -6.93 -2.26
CA SER A 190 -7.28 -6.81 -1.17
C SER A 190 -7.21 -5.35 -0.73
N THR A 191 -7.13 -5.12 0.58
CA THR A 191 -7.13 -3.78 1.18
C THR A 191 -6.26 -3.80 2.42
N SER A 192 -5.44 -2.77 2.59
CA SER A 192 -4.61 -2.60 3.79
C SER A 192 -3.81 -3.89 4.11
N ALA A 193 -3.42 -4.09 5.36
CA ALA A 193 -2.60 -5.20 5.82
C ALA A 193 -2.91 -5.56 7.28
N SER A 194 -2.39 -6.70 7.73
CA SER A 194 -2.36 -7.06 9.15
C SER A 194 -1.16 -6.42 9.86
N LEU A 195 -1.18 -6.47 11.20
CA LEU A 195 -0.03 -6.05 12.01
C LEU A 195 1.20 -6.95 11.77
N ASP A 196 0.99 -8.23 11.45
CA ASP A 196 2.05 -9.18 11.13
C ASP A 196 2.68 -8.90 9.76
N ASP A 197 1.86 -8.57 8.75
CA ASP A 197 2.37 -8.12 7.45
C ASP A 197 3.28 -6.90 7.60
N PHE A 198 2.91 -5.95 8.46
CA PHE A 198 3.77 -4.80 8.71
C PHE A 198 5.08 -5.18 9.40
N ARG A 199 5.06 -6.10 10.37
CA ARG A 199 6.29 -6.60 11.00
C ARG A 199 7.23 -7.23 9.97
N GLU A 200 6.69 -8.04 9.05
CA GLU A 200 7.47 -8.61 7.95
C GLU A 200 8.06 -7.53 7.04
N VAL A 201 7.27 -6.50 6.70
CA VAL A 201 7.78 -5.35 5.92
C VAL A 201 8.91 -4.63 6.64
N VAL A 202 8.82 -4.43 7.96
CA VAL A 202 9.89 -3.82 8.75
C VAL A 202 11.16 -4.67 8.71
N LEU A 203 11.05 -6.00 8.78
CA LEU A 203 12.19 -6.92 8.62
C LEU A 203 12.83 -6.83 7.22
N LEU A 204 12.01 -6.67 6.17
CA LEU A 204 12.50 -6.45 4.80
C LEU A 204 13.24 -5.12 4.65
N LEU A 205 12.78 -4.06 5.32
CA LEU A 205 13.46 -2.77 5.36
C LEU A 205 14.78 -2.86 6.14
N GLU A 206 14.76 -3.48 7.31
CA GLU A 206 15.92 -3.63 8.18
C GLU A 206 17.04 -4.45 7.52
N SER A 207 16.69 -5.56 6.87
CA SER A 207 17.65 -6.38 6.11
C SER A 207 18.16 -5.71 4.83
N GLY A 208 17.51 -4.62 4.41
CA GLY A 208 17.80 -3.93 3.15
C GLY A 208 17.34 -4.70 1.91
N ALA A 209 16.55 -5.76 2.07
CA ALA A 209 15.89 -6.45 0.97
C ALA A 209 14.86 -5.55 0.26
N LEU A 210 14.28 -4.61 1.01
CA LEU A 210 13.37 -3.60 0.49
C LEU A 210 13.97 -2.19 0.69
N LYS A 211 14.01 -1.41 -0.40
CA LYS A 211 14.54 -0.03 -0.40
C LYS A 211 13.58 0.90 -1.11
N PRO A 212 12.59 1.47 -0.40
CA PRO A 212 11.62 2.38 -0.99
C PRO A 212 12.29 3.64 -1.54
N GLN A 213 11.78 4.15 -2.66
CA GLN A 213 12.19 5.45 -3.18
C GLN A 213 11.24 6.52 -2.65
N ILE A 214 11.77 7.35 -1.75
CA ILE A 214 11.02 8.38 -1.03
C ILE A 214 11.69 9.72 -1.30
N LYS A 215 10.89 10.74 -1.61
CA LYS A 215 11.34 12.12 -1.69
C LYS A 215 10.65 12.92 -0.60
N GLN A 216 11.36 13.11 0.52
CA GLN A 216 10.86 13.93 1.62
C GLN A 216 10.65 15.38 1.16
N ILE A 217 9.51 15.96 1.55
CA ILE A 217 9.17 17.37 1.36
C ILE A 217 8.96 18.05 2.71
N HIS A 218 9.04 19.39 2.75
CA HIS A 218 8.70 20.11 3.97
C HIS A 218 7.18 20.07 4.21
N PHE A 219 6.74 20.21 5.46
CA PHE A 219 5.31 20.17 5.79
C PHE A 219 4.50 21.24 5.04
N ASP A 220 5.07 22.44 4.89
CA ASP A 220 4.46 23.53 4.13
C ASP A 220 4.28 23.23 2.63
N ASP A 221 5.00 22.23 2.09
CA ASP A 221 4.91 21.82 0.69
C ASP A 221 3.84 20.76 0.45
N VAL A 222 3.17 20.24 1.48
CA VAL A 222 2.11 19.22 1.35
C VAL A 222 1.03 19.61 0.34
N PRO A 223 0.51 20.87 0.31
CA PRO A 223 -0.46 21.28 -0.71
C PRO A 223 0.05 21.09 -2.14
N ASN A 224 1.29 21.53 -2.42
CA ASN A 224 1.91 21.34 -3.73
C ASN A 224 2.18 19.85 -4.02
N GLY A 225 2.58 19.08 -3.01
CA GLY A 225 2.74 17.62 -3.11
C GLY A 225 1.45 16.92 -3.55
N LEU A 226 0.29 17.34 -3.01
CA LEU A 226 -1.02 16.82 -3.40
C LEU A 226 -1.39 17.19 -4.84
N GLU A 227 -1.07 18.40 -5.30
CA GLU A 227 -1.28 18.80 -6.71
C GLU A 227 -0.40 17.99 -7.67
N MET A 228 0.87 17.78 -7.33
CA MET A 228 1.78 16.93 -8.09
C MET A 228 1.29 15.47 -8.14
N LEU A 229 0.75 14.96 -7.03
CA LEU A 229 0.15 13.62 -6.97
C LEU A 229 -1.07 13.53 -7.87
N GLY A 230 -1.99 14.50 -7.79
CA GLY A 230 -3.19 14.55 -8.62
C GLY A 230 -2.90 14.67 -10.12
N SER A 231 -1.77 15.27 -10.49
CA SER A 231 -1.32 15.39 -11.89
C SER A 231 -0.40 14.25 -12.36
N GLY A 232 -0.13 13.25 -11.51
CA GLY A 232 0.67 12.07 -11.86
C GLY A 232 2.17 12.36 -12.04
N GLN A 233 2.69 13.45 -11.46
CA GLN A 233 4.08 13.90 -11.57
C GLN A 233 5.01 13.31 -10.50
N VAL A 234 4.49 12.43 -9.64
CA VAL A 234 5.23 11.82 -8.53
C VAL A 234 5.80 10.47 -8.94
N ALA A 235 7.11 10.31 -8.75
CA ALA A 235 7.78 9.00 -8.81
C ALA A 235 7.98 8.50 -7.37
N GLY A 236 7.41 7.34 -7.04
CA GLY A 236 7.50 6.77 -5.68
C GLY A 236 6.52 7.41 -4.69
N ARG A 237 7.06 7.92 -3.57
CA ARG A 237 6.31 8.53 -2.44
C ARG A 237 6.92 9.86 -2.04
N PHE A 238 6.07 10.79 -1.57
CA PHE A 238 6.45 12.06 -0.93
C PHE A 238 6.31 11.95 0.58
#